data_AF-A0A3G7YAV5-F1
#
_entry.id   AF-A0A3G7YAV5-F1
#
_cell.length_a   1.000
_cell.length_b   1.000
_cell.length_c   1.000
_cell.angle_alpha   90.00
_cell.angle_beta   90.00
_cell.angle_gamma   90.00
#
_symmetry.space_group_name_H-M   'P 1'
#
loop_
_entity.id
_entity.type
_entity.pdbx_description
1 polymer ?
#
loop_
_entity_poly.entity_id
_entity_poly.type
_entity_poly.pdbx_seq_one_letter_code
_entity_poly.pdbx_strand_id
1 'polypeptide(L)' 'MRADVQYSKAREARGGESHRPSFFSATPRDRYEFRLLVADYLKLRGLIKYREWCRRVNEAVAAYADELG' A
#
# COMPACT_ATOMS: atom_id res chain seq x y z
N MET A 1 10.96 17.36 11.17
CA MET A 1 10.56 17.00 9.79
C MET A 1 11.74 16.30 9.12
N ARG A 2 11.91 14.98 9.32
CA ARG A 2 13.12 14.24 8.87
C ARG A 2 12.89 12.75 8.56
N ALA A 3 11.66 12.25 8.68
CA ALA A 3 11.30 10.86 8.42
C ALA A 3 10.78 10.66 6.97
N ASP A 4 10.05 11.65 6.42
CA ASP A 4 9.49 11.57 5.07
C ASP A 4 10.55 11.48 3.95
N VAL A 5 11.71 12.11 4.16
CA VAL A 5 12.80 12.15 3.16
C VAL A 5 13.58 10.83 3.08
N GLN A 6 13.59 10.05 4.16
CA GLN A 6 14.30 8.75 4.18
C GLN A 6 13.45 7.65 3.52
N TYR A 7 12.12 7.73 3.65
CA TYR A 7 11.21 6.78 3.03
C TYR A 7 11.15 6.93 1.50
N SER A 8 11.29 8.16 0.98
CA SER A 8 11.35 8.41 -0.47
C SER A 8 12.65 7.89 -1.10
N LYS A 9 13.80 8.09 -0.46
CA LYS A 9 15.10 7.63 -0.97
C LYS A 9 15.22 6.10 -1.07
N ALA A 10 14.57 5.35 -0.16
CA ALA A 10 14.57 3.89 -0.20
C ALA A 10 13.77 3.32 -1.40
N ARG A 11 12.82 4.09 -1.93
CA ARG A 11 12.00 3.71 -3.11
C ARG A 11 12.67 4.07 -4.43
N GLU A 12 13.46 5.14 -4.47
CA GLU A 12 14.18 5.58 -5.68
C GLU A 12 15.37 4.67 -6.05
N ALA A 13 15.91 3.92 -5.09
CA ALA A 13 17.04 3.03 -5.35
C ALA A 13 16.65 1.66 -5.96
N ARG A 14 15.34 1.34 -6.08
CA ARG A 14 14.88 -0.01 -6.44
C ARG A 14 14.01 -0.10 -7.70
N GLY A 15 13.88 0.99 -8.46
CA GLY A 15 13.06 1.02 -9.66
C GLY A 15 13.60 2.01 -10.65
N GLY A 16 14.49 1.54 -11.54
CA GLY A 16 14.65 2.17 -12.83
C GLY A 16 13.29 2.26 -13.53
N GLU A 17 13.11 3.36 -14.25
CA GLU A 17 11.98 3.69 -15.11
C GLU A 17 10.67 4.16 -14.47
N SER A 18 10.41 5.43 -14.76
CA SER A 18 9.19 6.20 -14.60
C SER A 18 7.99 5.67 -15.40
N HIS A 19 7.61 4.42 -15.22
CA HIS A 19 6.32 3.93 -15.66
C HIS A 19 5.47 3.74 -14.41
N ARG A 20 4.73 4.77 -13.98
CA ARG A 20 3.71 4.58 -12.93
C ARG A 20 2.70 3.60 -13.52
N PRO A 21 2.68 2.32 -13.12
CA PRO A 21 1.67 1.41 -13.63
C PRO A 21 0.34 2.00 -13.14
N SER A 22 -0.63 2.14 -14.04
CA SER A 22 -2.00 2.37 -13.59
C SER A 22 -2.35 1.26 -12.59
N PHE A 23 -3.19 1.55 -11.60
CA PHE A 23 -3.62 0.55 -10.61
C PHE A 23 -4.13 -0.75 -11.27
N PHE A 24 -4.61 -0.66 -12.52
CA PHE A 24 -5.06 -1.78 -13.37
C PHE A 24 -3.93 -2.60 -14.01
N SER A 25 -2.74 -2.03 -14.19
CA SER A 25 -1.54 -2.71 -14.68
C SER A 25 -0.58 -3.19 -13.57
N ALA A 26 -0.91 -2.87 -12.32
CA ALA A 26 -0.14 -3.28 -11.15
C ALA A 26 -0.17 -4.82 -10.97
N THR A 27 0.90 -5.41 -10.45
CA THR A 27 0.87 -6.84 -10.07
C THR A 27 -0.06 -7.05 -8.86
N PRO A 28 -0.52 -8.28 -8.58
CA PRO A 28 -1.27 -8.55 -7.35
C PRO A 28 -0.56 -8.07 -6.08
N ARG A 29 0.76 -8.21 -6.05
CA ARG A 29 1.61 -7.74 -4.94
C ARG A 29 1.58 -6.22 -4.81
N ASP A 30 1.71 -5.50 -5.92
CA ASP A 30 1.67 -4.02 -5.92
C ASP A 30 0.30 -3.50 -5.45
N ARG A 31 -0.79 -4.15 -5.88
CA ARG A 31 -2.14 -3.81 -5.42
C ARG A 31 -2.33 -4.10 -3.94
N TYR A 32 -1.83 -5.23 -3.45
CA TYR A 32 -1.83 -5.57 -2.03
C TYR A 32 -1.10 -4.51 -1.19
N GLU A 33 0.14 -4.18 -1.56
CA GLU A 33 0.93 -3.15 -0.87
C GLU A 33 0.24 -1.78 -0.88
N PHE A 34 -0.39 -1.41 -2.00
CA PHE A 34 -1.15 -0.17 -2.09
C PHE A 34 -2.36 -0.15 -1.14
N ARG A 35 -3.12 -1.26 -1.07
CA ARG A 35 -4.27 -1.37 -0.14
C ARG A 35 -3.84 -1.20 1.32
N LEU A 36 -2.71 -1.80 1.71
CA LEU A 36 -2.14 -1.61 3.05
C LEU A 36 -1.73 -0.16 3.31
N LEU A 37 -1.04 0.47 2.37
CA LEU A 37 -0.59 1.86 2.49
C LEU A 37 -1.79 2.81 2.69
N VAL A 38 -2.89 2.59 1.97
CA VAL A 38 -4.12 3.36 2.15
C VAL A 38 -4.71 3.14 3.54
N ALA A 39 -4.79 1.89 4.01
CA ALA A 39 -5.31 1.58 5.35
C ALA A 39 -4.49 2.29 6.44
N ASP A 40 -3.17 2.17 6.38
CA ASP A 40 -2.24 2.80 7.32
C ASP A 40 -2.36 4.33 7.29
N TYR A 41 -2.41 4.92 6.09
CA TYR A 41 -2.60 6.36 5.94
C TYR A 41 -3.89 6.85 6.61
N LEU A 42 -5.01 6.17 6.37
CA LEU A 42 -6.29 6.52 6.99
C LEU A 42 -6.24 6.40 8.52
N LYS A 43 -5.55 5.36 9.04
CA LYS A 43 -5.39 5.14 10.47
C LYS A 43 -4.51 6.20 11.12
N LEU A 44 -3.37 6.52 10.52
CA LEU A 44 -2.43 7.54 10.99
C LEU A 44 -3.05 8.94 11.01
N ARG A 45 -3.94 9.24 10.06
CA ARG A 45 -4.68 10.51 10.02
C ARG A 45 -5.89 10.56 10.95
N GLY A 46 -6.15 9.48 11.70
CA GLY A 46 -7.29 9.40 12.61
C GLY A 46 -8.65 9.35 11.91
N LEU A 47 -8.67 9.12 10.59
CA LEU A 47 -9.89 9.09 9.79
C LEU A 47 -10.69 7.80 10.03
N ILE A 48 -10.02 6.73 10.44
CA ILE A 48 -10.63 5.43 10.76
C ILE A 48 -10.16 4.92 12.13
N LYS A 49 -11.04 4.15 12.79
CA LYS A 49 -10.74 3.48 14.07
C LYS A 49 -9.90 2.22 13.83
N TYR A 50 -9.27 1.71 14.89
CA TYR A 50 -8.42 0.51 14.81
C TYR A 50 -9.17 -0.71 14.23
N ARG A 51 -10.42 -0.94 14.67
CA ARG A 51 -11.25 -2.04 14.15
C ARG A 51 -11.46 -1.97 12.63
N GLU A 52 -11.68 -0.76 12.12
CA GLU A 52 -11.88 -0.52 10.68
C GLU A 52 -10.57 -0.71 9.90
N TRP A 53 -9.45 -0.28 10.48
CA TRP A 53 -8.13 -0.55 9.94
C TRP A 53 -7.85 -2.06 9.84
N CYS A 54 -8.07 -2.82 10.91
CA CYS A 54 -7.90 -4.28 10.88
C CYS A 54 -8.76 -4.94 9.80
N ARG A 55 -10.02 -4.51 9.66
CA ARG A 55 -10.91 -5.03 8.61
C ARG A 55 -10.31 -4.82 7.23
N ARG A 56 -9.83 -3.61 6.93
CA ARG A 56 -9.21 -3.29 5.64
C ARG A 56 -7.92 -4.06 5.38
N VAL A 57 -7.11 -4.29 6.41
CA VAL A 57 -5.91 -5.15 6.30
C VAL A 57 -6.32 -6.57 5.94
N ASN A 58 -7.32 -7.14 6.61
CA ASN A 58 -7.81 -8.48 6.31
C ASN A 58 -8.43 -8.57 4.90
N GLU A 59 -9.18 -7.55 4.47
CA GLU A 59 -9.70 -7.46 3.09
C GLU A 59 -8.57 -7.42 2.06
N ALA A 60 -7.49 -6.68 2.34
CA ALA A 60 -6.31 -6.64 1.46
C ALA A 60 -5.65 -8.02 1.34
N VAL A 61 -5.49 -8.73 2.46
CA VAL A 61 -4.93 -10.10 2.48
C VAL A 61 -5.82 -11.07 1.72
N ALA A 62 -7.14 -11.03 1.95
CA ALA A 62 -8.09 -11.89 1.27
C ALA A 62 -8.10 -11.63 -0.24
N ALA A 63 -8.12 -10.37 -0.67
CA ALA A 63 -8.05 -10.01 -2.08
C ALA A 63 -6.73 -10.45 -2.72
N TYR A 64 -5.60 -10.36 -1.99
CA TYR A 64 -4.33 -10.83 -2.50
C TYR A 64 -4.30 -12.35 -2.68
N ALA A 65 -4.85 -13.11 -1.72
CA ALA A 65 -4.98 -14.55 -1.85
C ALA A 65 -5.86 -14.94 -3.05
N ASP A 66 -7.02 -14.29 -3.21
CA ASP A 66 -7.94 -14.51 -4.34
C ASP A 66 -7.27 -14.22 -5.69
N GLU A 67 -6.45 -13.18 -5.77
CA GLU A 67 -5.70 -12.83 -7.00
C GLU A 67 -4.58 -13.83 -7.33
N LEU A 68 -4.14 -14.67 -6.38
CA LEU A 68 -3.11 -15.70 -6.59
C LEU A 68 -3.68 -17.07 -6.96
N GLY A 69 -4.96 -17.33 -6.71
CA GLY A 69 -5.61 -18.63 -6.92
C GLY A 69 -5.31 -19.63 -5.80
#